data_AF-A0A2N3GD40-F1
#
_entry.id   AF-A0A2N3GD40-F1
#
_cell.length_a   1.000
_cell.length_b   1.000
_cell.length_c   1.000
_cell.angle_alpha   90.00
_cell.angle_beta   90.00
_cell.angle_gamma   90.00
#
_symmetry.space_group_name_H-M   'P 1'
#
loop_
_entity.id
_entity.type
_entity.pdbx_description
1 polymer ?
#
loop_
_entity_poly.entity_id
_entity_poly.type
_entity_poly.pdbx_seq_one_letter_code
_entity_poly.pdbx_strand_id
1 'polypeptide(L)' 'MRRTPEITLPLRVDRARGPLPEQLSGQLRDLIARQVLAPGDPLPASRPLATHLGISRGSVVAAYDQLLAEGYLSATAG' A
#
# COMPACT_ATOMS: atom_id res chain seq x y z
N MET A 1 -6.01 -21.55 -2.50
CA MET A 1 -6.81 -20.48 -3.14
C MET A 1 -6.16 -19.13 -2.82
N ARG A 2 -5.31 -18.61 -3.71
CA ARG A 2 -4.71 -17.26 -3.54
C ARG A 2 -5.80 -16.25 -3.91
N ARG A 3 -6.58 -15.74 -2.94
CA ARG A 3 -7.47 -14.61 -3.20
C ARG A 3 -6.56 -13.43 -3.53
N THR A 4 -6.52 -13.02 -4.79
CA THR A 4 -6.02 -11.70 -5.15
C THR A 4 -6.79 -10.72 -4.28
N PRO A 5 -6.15 -9.91 -3.43
CA PRO A 5 -6.87 -8.89 -2.69
C PRO A 5 -7.54 -7.99 -3.73
N GLU A 6 -8.86 -8.07 -3.82
CA GLU A 6 -9.64 -7.11 -4.57
C GLU A 6 -9.25 -5.73 -4.03
N ILE A 7 -9.00 -4.77 -4.93
CA ILE A 7 -8.55 -3.44 -4.53
C ILE A 7 -9.73 -2.73 -3.87
N THR A 8 -9.95 -3.03 -2.60
CA THR A 8 -11.04 -2.50 -1.75
C THR A 8 -10.48 -1.58 -0.66
N LEU A 9 -9.16 -1.37 -0.63
CA LEU A 9 -8.54 -0.47 0.34
C LEU A 9 -8.96 0.98 0.05
N PRO A 10 -9.45 1.73 1.07
CA PRO A 10 -9.90 3.11 0.90
C PRO A 10 -8.71 4.08 0.83
N LEU A 11 -7.80 3.85 -0.12
CA LEU A 11 -6.59 4.65 -0.34
C LEU A 11 -6.89 5.81 -1.29
N ARG A 12 -6.42 7.01 -0.94
CA ARG A 12 -6.55 8.21 -1.78
C ARG A 12 -5.23 8.94 -1.87
N VAL A 13 -4.93 9.53 -3.02
CA VAL A 13 -3.66 10.22 -3.24
C VAL A 13 -3.90 11.56 -3.91
N ASP A 14 -3.16 12.59 -3.48
CA ASP A 14 -3.27 13.94 -4.00
C ASP A 14 -1.89 14.52 -4.27
N ARG A 15 -1.57 14.77 -5.55
CA ARG A 15 -0.27 15.29 -5.98
C ARG A 15 0.01 16.70 -5.43
N ALA A 16 -1.03 17.46 -5.09
CA ALA A 16 -0.87 18.80 -4.52
C ALA A 16 -0.50 18.77 -3.03
N ARG A 17 -0.71 17.64 -2.34
CA ARG A 17 -0.48 17.50 -0.89
C ARG A 17 0.90 16.97 -0.51
N GLY A 18 1.78 16.77 -1.49
CA GLY A 18 3.17 16.34 -1.28
C GLY A 18 3.47 14.97 -1.89
N PRO A 19 4.54 14.30 -1.41
CA PRO A 19 5.01 13.05 -1.99
C PRO A 19 3.97 11.93 -1.89
N LEU A 20 3.62 11.35 -3.05
CA LEU A 20 2.66 10.24 -3.12
C LEU A 20 3.07 9.00 -2.29
N PRO A 21 4.36 8.61 -2.22
CA PRO A 21 4.77 7.47 -1.40
C PRO A 21 4.47 7.68 0.09
N GLU A 22 4.71 8.90 0.60
CA GLU A 22 4.48 9.26 2.01
C GLU A 22 2.99 9.26 2.35
N GLN A 23 2.15 9.77 1.44
CA GLN A 23 0.69 9.72 1.60
C GLN A 23 0.16 8.28 1.66
N LEU A 24 0.71 7.41 0.81
CA LEU A 24 0.35 5.99 0.78
C LEU A 24 0.81 5.26 2.02
N SER A 25 2.07 5.42 2.41
CA SER A 25 2.62 4.77 3.61
C SER A 25 1.87 5.23 4.86
N GLY A 26 1.58 6.53 4.98
CA GLY A 26 0.76 7.09 6.06
C GLY A 26 -0.62 6.44 6.16
N GLN A 27 -1.37 6.36 5.06
CA GLN A 27 -2.70 5.73 5.06
C GLN A 27 -2.65 4.24 5.37
N LEU A 28 -1.65 3.52 4.87
CA LEU A 28 -1.49 2.10 5.17
C LEU A 28 -1.19 1.88 6.66
N ARG A 29 -0.35 2.71 7.28
CA ARG A 29 -0.16 2.69 8.74
C ARG A 29 -1.46 2.93 9.49
N ASP A 30 -2.25 3.91 9.06
CA ASP A 30 -3.55 4.20 9.67
C ASP A 30 -4.52 3.02 9.57
N LEU A 31 -4.54 2.32 8.43
CA LEU A 31 -5.38 1.14 8.25
C LEU A 31 -4.94 -0.03 9.15
N ILE A 32 -3.62 -0.21 9.34
CA ILE A 32 -3.08 -1.20 10.28
C ILE A 32 -3.43 -0.80 11.73
N ALA A 33 -3.22 0.46 12.09
CA ALA A 33 -3.52 0.98 13.43
C ALA A 33 -5.01 0.87 13.77
N ARG A 34 -5.89 1.03 12.79
CA ARG A 34 -7.35 0.85 12.91
C ARG A 34 -7.80 -0.61 12.80
N GLN A 35 -6.87 -1.55 12.66
CA GLN A 35 -7.15 -2.99 12.48
C GLN A 35 -8.05 -3.29 11.27
N VAL A 36 -8.04 -2.42 10.26
CA VAL A 36 -8.66 -2.68 8.95
C VAL A 36 -7.79 -3.61 8.13
N LEU A 37 -6.47 -3.50 8.29
CA LEU A 37 -5.48 -4.46 7.81
C LEU A 37 -4.94 -5.25 9.00
N ALA A 38 -5.13 -6.56 8.99
CA ALA A 38 -4.56 -7.45 9.99
C ALA A 38 -3.17 -7.95 9.58
N PRO A 39 -2.31 -8.32 10.54
CA PRO A 39 -1.04 -8.98 10.22
C PRO A 39 -1.26 -10.24 9.38
N GLY A 40 -0.54 -10.34 8.26
CA GLY A 40 -0.67 -11.44 7.31
C GLY A 40 -1.70 -11.22 6.21
N ASP A 41 -2.49 -10.15 6.25
CA ASP A 41 -3.37 -9.80 5.13
C ASP A 41 -2.54 -9.46 3.88
N PRO A 42 -2.90 -10.02 2.72
CA PRO A 42 -2.18 -9.73 1.49
C PRO A 42 -2.49 -8.31 1.03
N LEU A 43 -1.45 -7.54 0.73
CA LEU A 43 -1.62 -6.27 0.04
C LEU A 43 -1.75 -6.45 -1.48
N PRO A 44 -2.48 -5.55 -2.17
CA PRO A 44 -2.49 -5.50 -3.62
C PRO A 44 -1.08 -5.35 -4.18
N ALA A 45 -0.81 -6.07 -5.28
CA ALA A 45 0.44 -5.90 -6.00
C ALA A 45 0.62 -4.44 -6.47
N SER A 46 1.86 -3.98 -6.55
CA SER A 46 2.16 -2.58 -6.85
C SER A 46 1.62 -2.12 -8.22
N ARG A 47 1.58 -3.01 -9.21
CA ARG A 47 1.02 -2.73 -10.54
C ARG A 47 -0.48 -2.40 -10.50
N PRO A 48 -1.36 -3.34 -10.09
CA PRO A 48 -2.79 -3.08 -10.12
C PRO A 48 -3.21 -1.96 -9.17
N LEU A 49 -2.52 -1.79 -8.03
CA LEU A 49 -2.79 -0.64 -7.13
C LEU A 49 -2.43 0.70 -7.77
N ALA A 50 -1.28 0.79 -8.44
CA ALA A 50 -0.87 2.01 -9.14
C ALA A 50 -1.88 2.39 -10.23
N THR A 51 -2.36 1.40 -11.01
CA THR A 51 -3.40 1.60 -12.02
C THR A 51 -4.70 2.08 -11.39
N HIS A 52 -5.15 1.46 -10.30
CA HIS A 52 -6.38 1.85 -9.61
C HIS A 52 -6.33 3.28 -9.07
N LEU A 53 -5.18 3.69 -8.52
CA LEU A 53 -4.98 5.03 -7.98
C LEU A 53 -4.59 6.08 -9.05
N GLY A 54 -4.33 5.66 -10.29
CA GLY A 54 -3.91 6.56 -11.36
C GLY A 54 -2.53 7.20 -11.14
N ILE A 55 -1.59 6.47 -10.55
CA ILE A 55 -0.24 6.95 -10.21
C ILE A 55 0.86 6.05 -10.79
N SER A 56 2.12 6.48 -10.67
CA SER A 56 3.25 5.66 -11.12
C SER A 56 3.44 4.44 -10.21
N ARG A 57 3.84 3.30 -10.80
CA ARG A 57 4.25 2.11 -10.03
C ARG A 57 5.37 2.42 -9.05
N GLY A 58 6.32 3.28 -9.44
CA GLY A 58 7.45 3.68 -8.59
C GLY A 58 6.99 4.28 -7.27
N SER A 59 5.91 5.08 -7.29
CA SER A 59 5.33 5.67 -6.08
C SER A 59 4.76 4.62 -5.11
N VAL A 60 4.10 3.59 -5.64
CA VAL A 60 3.57 2.48 -4.82
C VAL A 60 4.70 1.62 -4.27
N VAL A 61 5.70 1.31 -5.09
CA VAL A 61 6.87 0.54 -4.66
C VAL A 61 7.61 1.28 -3.53
N ALA A 62 7.88 2.57 -3.70
CA ALA A 62 8.53 3.37 -2.67
C ALA A 62 7.73 3.41 -1.35
N ALA A 63 6.40 3.46 -1.41
CA ALA A 63 5.56 3.38 -0.22
C ALA A 63 5.69 2.03 0.50
N TYR A 64 5.69 0.93 -0.26
CA TYR A 64 5.87 -0.41 0.31
C TYR A 64 7.28 -0.62 0.87
N ASP A 65 8.31 -0.15 0.18
CA ASP A 65 9.70 -0.22 0.65
C ASP A 65 9.88 0.57 1.95
N GLN A 66 9.27 1.75 2.06
CA GLN A 66 9.26 2.52 3.29
C GLN A 66 8.61 1.73 4.45
N LEU A 67 7.45 1.12 4.21
CA LEU A 67 6.77 0.34 5.25
C LEU A 67 7.50 -0.96 5.60
N LEU A 68 8.23 -1.56 4.65
CA LEU A 68 9.12 -2.68 4.90
C LEU A 68 10.28 -2.26 5.80
N ALA A 69 10.93 -1.13 5.49
CA ALA A 69 12.03 -0.59 6.28
C ALA A 69 11.60 -0.23 7.72
N GLU A 70 10.36 0.21 7.90
CA GLU A 70 9.78 0.52 9.22
C GLU A 70 9.23 -0.71 9.96
N GLY A 71 9.18 -1.88 9.31
CA GLY A 71 8.70 -3.13 9.90
C GLY A 71 7.17 -3.30 9.93
N TYR A 72 6.42 -2.47 9.21
CA TYR A 72 4.96 -2.61 9.06
C TYR A 72 4.58 -3.72 8.07
N LEU A 73 5.41 -3.95 7.06
CA LEU A 73 5.18 -4.98 6.05
C LEU A 73 6.26 -6.05 6.12
N SER A 74 5.96 -7.20 5.55
CA SER A 74 6.94 -8.24 5.24
C SER A 74 6.79 -8.65 3.78
N ALA A 75 7.92 -8.73 3.07
CA ALA A 75 7.94 -9.19 1.70
C ALA A 75 8.09 -10.71 1.71
N THR A 76 7.01 -11.42 1.37
CA THR A 76 7.10 -12.84 1.05
C THR A 76 7.35 -13.00 -0.44
N ALA A 77 8.52 -13.51 -0.82
CA ALA A 77 8.70 -14.08 -2.15
C ALA A 77 7.92 -15.40 -2.16
N GLY A 78 6.93 -15.54 -3.04
CA GLY A 78 6.09 -16.73 -3.13
C GLY A 78 5.96 -17.27 -4.54
#